data_AF-A0A2E7TJV0-F1
#
_entry.id   AF-A0A2E7TJV0-F1
#
_cell.length_a   1.000
_cell.length_b   1.000
_cell.length_c   1.000
_cell.angle_alpha   90.00
_cell.angle_beta   90.00
_cell.angle_gamma   90.00
#
_symmetry.space_group_name_H-M   'P 1'
#
loop_
_entity.id
_entity.type
_entity.pdbx_description
1 polymer ?
#
loop_
_entity_poly.entity_id
_entity_poly.type
_entity_poly.pdbx_seq_one_letter_code
_entity_poly.pdbx_strand_id
1 'polypeptide(L)'
;MTKRSIGIVVLILFFGTMLGTLLGEFLGWILPDSVVREFFLRSVDFSLAGLSSDGSGVISLDFIMFSVQFGLQLTFNFTSIIGLAVSYYFLRYFR
;
A
#
# COMPACT_ATOMS: atom_id res chain seq x y z
N MET A 1 7.21 -30.70 -5.33
CA MET A 1 6.43 -29.45 -5.14
C MET A 1 7.08 -28.65 -4.03
N THR A 2 8.04 -27.78 -4.37
CA THR A 2 8.76 -27.00 -3.36
C THR A 2 7.77 -26.02 -2.73
N LYS A 3 7.40 -26.25 -1.47
CA LYS A 3 6.53 -25.35 -0.72
C LYS A 3 7.28 -24.01 -0.60
N ARG A 4 6.99 -23.04 -1.47
CA ARG A 4 7.48 -21.67 -1.31
C ARG A 4 7.04 -21.21 0.09
N SER A 5 7.94 -20.55 0.82
CA SER A 5 7.55 -20.03 2.13
C SER A 5 6.40 -19.06 1.93
N ILE A 6 5.39 -19.15 2.80
CA ILE A 6 4.24 -18.24 2.79
C ILE A 6 4.73 -16.79 2.87
N GLY A 7 5.84 -16.54 3.57
CA GLY A 7 6.48 -15.22 3.64
C GLY A 7 6.89 -14.66 2.28
N ILE A 8 7.49 -15.48 1.39
CA ILE A 8 7.88 -15.02 0.04
C ILE A 8 6.65 -14.65 -0.79
N VAL A 9 5.58 -15.44 -0.68
CA VAL A 9 4.32 -15.18 -1.40
C VAL A 9 3.71 -13.85 -0.94
N VAL A 10 3.59 -13.65 0.37
CA VAL A 10 3.06 -12.42 0.95
C VAL A 10 3.91 -11.22 0.56
N LEU A 11 5.24 -11.35 0.57
CA LEU A 11 6.16 -10.27 0.21
C LEU A 11 5.99 -9.86 -1.26
N ILE A 12 5.90 -10.82 -2.18
CA ILE A 12 5.71 -10.51 -3.61
C ILE A 12 4.35 -9.84 -3.85
N LEU A 13 3.28 -10.30 -3.20
CA LEU A 13 1.97 -9.66 -3.30
C LEU A 13 1.98 -8.24 -2.72
N PHE A 14 2.68 -8.02 -1.61
CA PHE A 14 2.83 -6.71 -0.98
C PHE A 14 3.54 -5.72 -1.90
N PHE A 15 4.71 -6.08 -2.45
CA PHE A 15 5.40 -5.24 -3.43
C PHE A 15 4.57 -5.02 -4.70
N GLY A 16 3.81 -6.04 -5.11
CA GLY A 16 2.82 -5.95 -6.18
C GLY A 16 1.78 -4.87 -5.98
N THR A 17 1.14 -4.87 -4.81
CA THR A 17 0.15 -3.83 -4.45
C THR A 17 0.79 -2.45 -4.41
N MET A 18 1.99 -2.33 -3.84
CA MET A 18 2.71 -1.06 -3.71
C MET A 18 3.06 -0.46 -5.08
N LEU A 19 3.57 -1.28 -6.01
CA LEU A 19 3.83 -0.86 -7.39
C LEU A 19 2.54 -0.52 -8.13
N GLY A 20 1.47 -1.28 -7.92
CA GLY A 20 0.15 -0.97 -8.46
C GLY A 20 -0.34 0.41 -8.03
N THR A 21 -0.23 0.75 -6.74
CA THR A 21 -0.62 2.07 -6.22
C THR A 21 0.18 3.19 -6.88
N LEU A 22 1.51 3.05 -6.94
CA LEU A 22 2.41 4.04 -7.54
C LEU A 22 2.11 4.28 -9.03
N LEU A 23 1.87 3.20 -9.79
CA LEU A 23 1.49 3.31 -11.19
C LEU A 23 0.10 3.97 -11.36
N GLY A 24 -0.84 3.69 -10.46
CA GLY A 24 -2.14 4.35 -10.44
C GLY A 24 -2.05 5.85 -10.25
N GLU A 25 -1.20 6.28 -9.33
CA GLU A 25 -0.94 7.71 -9.06
C GLU A 25 -0.31 8.38 -10.29
N PHE A 26 0.67 7.71 -10.90
CA PHE A 26 1.31 8.19 -12.12
C PHE A 26 0.33 8.32 -13.30
N LEU A 27 -0.57 7.34 -13.47
CA LEU A 27 -1.65 7.44 -14.46
C LEU A 27 -2.59 8.60 -14.16
N GLY A 28 -2.84 8.89 -12.88
CA GLY A 28 -3.64 10.03 -12.44
C GLY A 28 -3.07 11.40 -12.82
N TRP A 29 -1.79 11.51 -13.16
CA TRP A 29 -1.17 12.73 -13.70
C TRP A 29 -1.40 12.92 -15.20
N ILE A 30 -1.60 11.82 -15.94
CA ILE A 30 -1.81 11.84 -17.39
C ILE A 30 -3.30 11.96 -17.72
N LEU A 31 -4.17 11.45 -16.86
CA LEU A 31 -5.61 11.46 -17.07
C LEU A 31 -6.21 12.85 -16.85
N PRO A 32 -7.09 13.32 -17.77
CA PRO A 32 -7.84 14.55 -17.58
C PRO A 32 -8.89 14.40 -16.47
N ASP A 33 -9.37 15.52 -15.95
CA ASP A 33 -10.44 15.57 -14.94
C ASP A 33 -11.70 14.87 -15.44
N SER A 34 -11.92 13.66 -14.92
CA SER A 34 -12.95 12.74 -15.37
C SER A 34 -13.30 11.75 -14.26
N VAL A 35 -14.49 11.14 -14.36
CA VAL A 35 -14.94 10.08 -13.44
C VAL A 35 -13.96 8.90 -13.39
N VAL A 36 -13.26 8.64 -14.51
CA VAL A 36 -12.24 7.59 -14.58
C VAL A 36 -11.05 7.95 -13.68
N ARG A 37 -10.57 9.20 -13.74
CA ARG A 37 -9.49 9.67 -12.86
C ARG A 37 -9.85 9.49 -11.39
N GLU A 38 -11.06 9.91 -11.01
CA GLU A 38 -11.56 9.78 -9.64
C GLU A 38 -11.69 8.31 -9.20
N PHE A 39 -12.14 7.43 -10.08
CA PHE A 39 -12.24 6.00 -9.79
C PHE A 39 -10.88 5.34 -9.57
N PHE A 40 -9.89 5.68 -10.40
CA PHE A 40 -8.54 5.13 -10.29
C PHE A 40 -7.78 5.66 -9.06
N LEU A 41 -7.97 6.94 -8.71
CA LEU A 41 -7.36 7.58 -7.56
C LEU A 41 -8.12 7.35 -6.25
N ARG A 42 -9.34 6.80 -6.30
CA ARG A 42 -10.10 6.48 -5.10
C ARG A 42 -9.30 5.50 -4.24
N SER A 43 -8.89 5.98 -3.08
CA SER A 43 -8.06 5.25 -2.16
C SER A 43 -8.77 4.90 -0.85
N VAL A 44 -8.33 3.81 -0.25
CA VAL A 44 -8.65 3.39 1.10
C VAL A 44 -7.38 3.53 1.93
N ASP A 45 -7.45 4.36 2.96
CA ASP A 45 -6.34 4.62 3.87
C ASP A 45 -6.44 3.71 5.10
N PHE A 46 -5.36 2.98 5.37
CA PHE A 46 -5.17 2.19 6.57
C PHE A 46 -4.01 2.81 7.36
N SER A 47 -4.32 3.52 8.44
CA SER A 47 -3.33 4.08 9.35
C SER A 47 -3.21 3.23 10.61
N LEU A 48 -2.04 3.23 11.23
CA LEU A 48 -1.82 2.63 12.56
C LEU A 48 -2.44 3.46 13.71
N ALA A 49 -3.44 4.31 13.42
CA ALA A 49 -4.16 5.17 14.37
C ALA A 49 -4.83 4.44 15.52
N GLY A 50 -5.24 3.19 15.32
CA GLY A 50 -5.80 2.37 16.40
C GLY A 50 -4.78 1.90 17.45
N LEU A 51 -3.46 2.05 17.20
CA LEU A 51 -2.41 1.59 18.12
C LEU A 51 -1.80 2.74 18.94
N SER A 52 -1.99 3.99 18.53
CA SER A 52 -1.55 5.19 19.27
C SER A 52 -2.64 5.64 20.25
N SER A 53 -2.27 5.88 21.51
CA SER A 53 -3.18 6.33 22.58
C SER A 53 -3.90 7.66 22.28
N ASP A 54 -3.36 8.47 21.37
CA ASP A 54 -3.92 9.78 20.97
C ASP A 54 -4.79 9.73 19.69
N GLY A 55 -5.02 8.54 19.11
CA GLY A 55 -5.82 8.40 17.89
C GLY A 55 -5.21 9.03 16.63
N SER A 56 -3.96 9.53 16.71
CA SER A 56 -3.27 10.24 15.63
C SER A 56 -2.57 9.31 14.63
N GLY A 57 -2.41 8.02 14.93
CA GLY A 57 -1.63 7.09 14.08
C GLY A 57 -0.15 7.26 14.17
N VAL A 58 0.29 8.03 15.15
CA VAL A 58 1.69 8.34 15.39
C VAL A 58 2.07 7.79 16.75
N ILE A 59 3.06 6.89 16.75
CA ILE A 59 3.73 6.45 17.97
C ILE A 59 4.82 7.49 18.26
N SER A 60 4.54 8.38 19.20
CA SER A 60 5.50 9.39 19.66
C SER A 60 6.25 8.88 20.90
N LEU A 61 7.58 8.75 20.81
CA LEU A 61 8.46 8.66 21.97
C LEU A 61 8.99 10.05 22.29
N ASP A 62 8.65 10.56 23.47
CA ASP A 62 9.12 11.86 23.96
C ASP A 62 10.23 11.68 25.01
N PHE A 63 11.38 12.32 24.78
CA PHE A 63 12.55 12.30 25.65
C PHE A 63 12.85 13.66 26.29
N ILE A 64 11.85 14.55 26.44
CA ILE A 64 11.94 15.91 27.04
C ILE A 64 12.73 16.90 26.17
N MET A 65 13.90 16.52 25.66
CA MET A 65 14.74 17.33 24.78
C MET A 65 14.52 17.02 23.29
N PHE A 66 14.05 15.81 22.96
CA PHE A 66 13.78 15.39 21.58
C PHE A 66 12.60 14.41 21.54
N SER A 67 11.76 14.53 20.51
CA SER A 67 10.62 13.64 20.27
C SER A 67 10.79 12.91 18.95
N VAL A 68 10.57 11.59 18.96
CA VAL A 68 10.62 10.74 17.76
C VAL A 68 9.20 10.23 17.48
N GLN A 69 8.71 10.52 16.28
CA GLN A 69 7.34 10.20 15.86
C GLN A 69 7.36 9.19 14.71
N PHE A 70 6.79 8.01 14.94
CA PHE A 70 6.63 6.96 13.93
C PHE A 70 5.16 6.85 13.52
N GLY A 71 4.84 7.27 12.30
CA GLY A 71 3.53 7.07 11.68
C GLY A 71 3.63 6.12 10.49
N LEU A 72 2.69 5.19 10.36
CA LEU A 72 2.56 4.33 9.18
C LEU A 72 1.13 4.42 8.64
N GLN A 73 1.03 4.86 7.39
CA GLN A 73 -0.21 4.91 6.61
C GLN A 73 -0.01 4.12 5.32
N LEU A 74 -0.88 3.14 5.08
CA LEU A 74 -0.94 2.36 3.87
C LEU A 74 -2.17 2.78 3.08
N THR A 75 -1.95 3.24 1.86
CA THR A 75 -3.01 3.71 0.98
C THR A 75 -3.17 2.74 -0.18
N PHE A 76 -4.38 2.21 -0.37
CA PHE A 76 -4.71 1.27 -1.44
C PHE A 76 -5.70 1.91 -2.40
N ASN A 77 -5.34 2.02 -3.67
CA ASN A 77 -6.23 2.50 -4.73
C ASN A 77 -6.72 1.33 -5.61
N PHE A 78 -7.59 1.62 -6.57
CA PHE A 78 -8.07 0.58 -7.48
C PHE A 78 -6.93 -0.10 -8.25
N THR A 79 -5.90 0.66 -8.62
CA THR A 79 -4.72 0.15 -9.34
C THR A 79 -3.88 -0.80 -8.48
N SER A 80 -3.91 -0.68 -7.15
CA SER A 80 -3.29 -1.65 -6.22
C SER A 80 -3.88 -3.05 -6.37
N ILE A 81 -5.18 -3.17 -6.66
CA ILE A 81 -5.85 -4.46 -6.93
C ILE A 81 -5.30 -5.08 -8.22
N ILE A 82 -5.07 -4.24 -9.25
CA ILE A 82 -4.45 -4.67 -10.50
C ILE A 82 -3.00 -5.14 -10.23
N GLY A 83 -2.23 -4.38 -9.45
CA GLY A 83 -0.87 -4.77 -9.04
C GLY A 83 -0.82 -6.09 -8.27
N LEU A 84 -1.80 -6.32 -7.40
CA LEU A 84 -1.98 -7.60 -6.69
C LEU A 84 -2.27 -8.74 -7.68
N ALA A 85 -3.21 -8.54 -8.59
CA ALA A 85 -3.59 -9.54 -9.59
C ALA A 85 -2.41 -9.90 -10.51
N VAL A 86 -1.64 -8.91 -10.96
CA VAL A 86 -0.42 -9.10 -11.76
C VAL A 86 0.62 -9.90 -10.96
N SER A 87 0.82 -9.58 -9.69
CA SER A 87 1.81 -10.26 -8.85
C SER A 87 1.40 -11.69 -8.51
N TYR A 88 0.11 -11.93 -8.32
CA TYR A 88 -0.45 -13.28 -8.24
C TYR A 88 -0.24 -14.06 -9.53
N TYR A 89 -0.46 -13.43 -10.68
CA TYR A 89 -0.22 -14.07 -11.98
C TYR A 89 1.27 -14.38 -12.19
N PHE A 90 2.16 -13.47 -11.79
CA PHE A 90 3.61 -13.69 -11.81
C PHE A 90 4.01 -14.91 -10.97
N LEU A 91 3.47 -15.01 -9.75
CA LEU A 91 3.66 -16.17 -8.87
C LEU A 91 3.11 -17.48 -9.47
N ARG A 92 2.03 -17.39 -10.24
CA ARG A 92 1.42 -18.55 -10.91
C ARG A 92 2.20 -19.00 -12.15
N TYR A 93 2.71 -18.06 -12.94
CA TYR A 93 3.37 -18.34 -14.21
C TYR A 93 4.84 -18.73 -14.04
N PHE A 94 5.58 -18.05 -13.17
CA PHE A 94 6.99 -18.37 -12.84
C PHE A 94 7.11 -19.49 -11.80
N ARG A 95 6.17 -20.43 -11.83
CA ARG A 95 6.04 -21.52 -10.87
C ARG A 95 6.95 -22.69 -11.23
#